data_AF-A0A832UIJ5-F1
#
_entry.id   AF-A0A832UIJ5-F1
#
_cell.length_a   1.000
_cell.length_b   1.000
_cell.length_c   1.000
_cell.angle_alpha   90.00
_cell.angle_beta   90.00
_cell.angle_gamma   90.00
#
_symmetry.space_group_name_H-M   'P 1'
#
loop_
_entity.id
_entity.type
_entity.pdbx_description
1 polymer ?
#
loop_
_entity_poly.entity_id
_entity_poly.type
_entity_poly.pdbx_seq_one_letter_code
_entity_poly.pdbx_strand_id
1 'polypeptide(L)'
;RNKPGEPSEGVGIVEAARGTLIHHYKLDKEALIKDVNMIVATTNNYPAICMSIRDAAKGLIHNGKFDDALLNKVEMAFRAYDPCFGCATHYAVGQMPLTIEIFNSQKQVIQKLQR
;
A
#
# COMPACT_ATOMS: atom_id res chain seq x y z
N ARG A 1 11.13 -27.19 -17.00
CA ARG A 1 9.82 -26.72 -16.50
C ARG A 1 8.79 -27.77 -16.88
N ASN A 2 7.84 -28.11 -16.00
CA ASN A 2 6.79 -29.09 -16.31
C ASN A 2 5.87 -28.54 -17.41
N LYS A 3 5.31 -29.42 -18.24
CA LYS A 3 4.27 -29.05 -19.19
C LYS A 3 3.01 -28.62 -18.40
N PRO A 4 2.30 -27.55 -18.82
CA PRO A 4 1.03 -27.19 -18.20
C PRO A 4 0.05 -28.36 -18.29
N GLY A 5 -0.69 -28.62 -17.22
CA GLY A 5 -1.82 -29.55 -17.22
C GLY A 5 -3.07 -28.92 -17.80
N GLU A 6 -4.20 -29.61 -17.68
CA GLU A 6 -5.52 -29.08 -18.05
C GLU A 6 -5.84 -27.77 -17.28
N PRO A 7 -6.55 -26.82 -17.92
CA PRO A 7 -6.97 -25.58 -17.27
C PRO A 7 -7.70 -25.83 -15.96
N SER A 8 -7.18 -25.24 -14.88
CA SER A 8 -7.71 -25.44 -13.54
C SER A 8 -7.37 -24.23 -12.65
N GLU A 9 -6.73 -24.44 -11.51
CA GLU A 9 -6.40 -23.43 -10.51
C GLU A 9 -4.90 -23.38 -10.31
N GLY A 10 -4.34 -22.19 -10.18
CA GLY A 10 -2.91 -21.98 -10.01
C GLY A 10 -2.61 -20.83 -9.07
N VAL A 11 -1.63 -21.05 -8.20
CA VAL A 11 -1.08 -20.02 -7.32
C VAL A 11 0.40 -19.85 -7.62
N GLY A 12 0.79 -18.65 -8.03
CA GLY A 12 2.16 -18.22 -8.20
C GLY A 12 2.57 -17.32 -7.04
N ILE A 13 3.66 -17.68 -6.36
CA ILE A 13 4.21 -16.90 -5.26
C ILE A 13 5.66 -16.58 -5.59
N VAL A 14 6.01 -15.30 -5.53
CA VAL A 14 7.38 -14.83 -5.74
C VAL A 14 7.71 -13.71 -4.75
N GLU A 15 8.99 -13.55 -4.44
CA GLU A 15 9.46 -12.35 -3.75
C GLU A 15 9.67 -11.24 -4.77
N ALA A 16 8.80 -10.23 -4.73
CA ALA A 16 9.00 -9.00 -5.47
C ALA A 16 9.94 -8.07 -4.68
N ALA A 17 10.42 -6.98 -5.32
CA ALA A 17 11.35 -6.04 -4.68
C ALA A 17 10.82 -5.42 -3.36
N ARG A 18 9.51 -5.48 -3.11
CA ARG A 18 8.82 -4.82 -1.98
C ARG A 18 8.14 -5.82 -1.03
N GLY A 19 8.43 -7.11 -1.16
CA GLY A 19 7.84 -8.21 -0.38
C GLY A 19 7.11 -9.26 -1.24
N THR A 20 6.45 -10.19 -0.56
CA THR A 20 5.79 -11.35 -1.18
C THR A 20 4.64 -10.95 -2.09
N LEU A 21 4.68 -11.42 -3.33
CA LEU A 21 3.65 -11.25 -4.36
C LEU A 21 2.95 -12.58 -4.63
N ILE A 22 1.63 -12.59 -4.50
CA ILE A 22 0.79 -13.77 -4.71
C ILE A 22 -0.17 -13.47 -5.84
N HIS A 23 -0.11 -14.30 -6.87
CA HIS A 23 -1.08 -14.33 -7.96
C HIS A 23 -1.84 -15.64 -7.90
N HIS A 24 -3.16 -15.57 -7.81
CA HIS A 24 -4.04 -16.72 -7.76
C HIS A 24 -5.06 -16.60 -8.89
N TYR A 25 -5.08 -17.60 -9.78
CA TYR A 25 -5.98 -17.63 -10.93
C TYR A 25 -6.82 -18.91 -10.90
N LYS A 26 -8.10 -18.78 -11.27
CA LYS A 26 -8.97 -19.91 -11.61
C LYS A 26 -9.43 -19.77 -13.05
N LEU A 27 -9.21 -20.81 -13.84
CA LEU A 27 -9.54 -20.84 -15.26
C LEU A 27 -10.78 -21.70 -15.51
N ASP A 28 -11.45 -21.47 -16.63
CA ASP A 28 -12.43 -22.40 -17.18
C ASP A 28 -11.80 -23.41 -18.16
N LYS A 29 -12.64 -24.26 -18.76
CA LYS A 29 -12.21 -25.31 -19.70
C LYS A 29 -11.57 -24.76 -20.98
N GLU A 30 -11.83 -23.49 -21.32
CA GLU A 30 -11.25 -22.80 -22.47
C GLU A 30 -10.00 -22.00 -22.09
N ALA A 31 -9.50 -22.17 -20.86
CA ALA A 31 -8.38 -21.44 -20.27
C ALA A 31 -8.62 -19.93 -20.08
N LEU A 32 -9.89 -19.50 -20.00
CA LEU A 32 -10.24 -18.12 -19.68
C LEU A 32 -10.31 -17.91 -18.17
N ILE A 33 -9.87 -16.74 -17.70
CA ILE A 33 -9.87 -16.40 -16.27
C ILE A 33 -11.32 -16.20 -15.80
N LYS A 34 -11.75 -17.03 -14.83
CA LYS A 34 -13.04 -16.90 -14.13
C LYS A 34 -12.91 -16.11 -12.83
N ASP A 35 -11.79 -16.26 -12.15
CA ASP A 35 -11.51 -15.60 -10.88
C ASP A 35 -10.02 -15.28 -10.81
N VAL A 36 -9.71 -14.14 -10.20
CA VAL A 36 -8.35 -13.69 -9.94
C VAL A 36 -8.28 -13.04 -8.56
N ASN A 37 -7.33 -13.49 -7.76
CA ASN A 37 -6.96 -12.84 -6.51
C ASN A 37 -5.47 -12.48 -6.56
N MET A 38 -5.17 -11.24 -6.20
CA MET A 38 -3.81 -10.69 -6.21
C MET A 38 -3.52 -10.05 -4.86
N ILE A 39 -2.61 -10.66 -4.11
CA ILE A 39 -2.08 -10.09 -2.87
C ILE A 39 -0.70 -9.54 -3.21
N VAL A 40 -0.64 -8.22 -3.37
CA VAL A 40 0.55 -7.53 -3.85
C VAL A 40 1.43 -7.13 -2.69
N ALA A 41 2.74 -7.16 -2.91
CA ALA A 41 3.77 -6.98 -1.91
C ALA A 41 3.50 -5.87 -0.87
N THR A 42 3.26 -4.64 -1.32
CA THR A 42 3.03 -3.48 -0.45
C THR A 42 1.76 -3.59 0.40
N THR A 43 0.74 -4.35 -0.03
CA THR A 43 -0.49 -4.58 0.74
C THR A 43 -0.19 -5.24 2.09
N ASN A 44 0.79 -6.16 2.13
CA ASN A 44 1.22 -6.81 3.37
C ASN A 44 1.82 -5.82 4.38
N ASN A 45 2.42 -4.73 3.90
CA ASN A 45 3.06 -3.71 4.73
C ASN A 45 2.14 -2.56 5.14
N TYR A 46 0.89 -2.52 4.65
CA TYR A 46 -0.02 -1.40 4.90
C TYR A 46 -0.21 -1.07 6.39
N PRO A 47 -0.43 -2.06 7.29
CA PRO A 47 -0.56 -1.78 8.72
C PRO A 47 0.72 -1.18 9.32
N ALA A 48 1.89 -1.70 8.94
CA ALA A 48 3.18 -1.23 9.42
C ALA A 48 3.44 0.21 8.97
N ILE A 49 3.16 0.53 7.71
CA ILE A 49 3.25 1.88 7.16
C ILE A 49 2.38 2.84 7.97
N CYS A 50 1.10 2.52 8.20
CA CYS A 50 0.19 3.37 8.97
C CYS A 50 0.69 3.61 10.41
N MET A 51 1.20 2.57 11.08
CA MET A 51 1.79 2.70 12.41
C MET A 51 3.04 3.58 12.39
N SER A 52 3.93 3.39 11.42
CA SER A 52 5.15 4.19 11.29
C SER A 52 4.86 5.67 11.05
N ILE A 53 3.90 6.05 10.19
CA ILE A 53 3.60 7.47 10.00
C ILE A 53 2.96 8.06 11.26
N ARG A 54 2.07 7.30 11.93
CA ARG A 54 1.44 7.72 13.19
C ARG A 54 2.50 7.99 14.26
N ASP A 55 3.43 7.07 14.43
CA ASP A 55 4.44 7.14 15.49
C ASP A 55 5.50 8.19 15.16
N ALA A 56 5.86 8.36 13.88
CA ALA A 56 6.68 9.49 13.42
C ALA A 56 6.01 10.84 13.67
N ALA A 57 4.71 10.97 13.35
CA ALA A 57 3.95 12.20 13.60
C ALA A 57 3.87 12.51 15.10
N LYS A 58 3.59 11.51 15.95
CA LYS A 58 3.59 11.67 17.42
C LYS A 58 4.94 12.11 17.98
N GLY A 59 6.04 11.59 17.43
CA GLY A 59 7.39 11.90 17.88
C GLY A 59 7.92 13.26 17.40
N LEU A 60 7.36 13.83 16.33
CA LEU A 60 7.85 15.07 15.71
C LEU A 60 6.92 16.27 15.94
N ILE A 61 5.60 16.06 15.95
CA ILE A 61 4.61 17.16 16.07
C ILE A 61 4.30 17.41 17.54
N HIS A 62 4.59 18.63 17.99
CA HIS A 62 4.31 19.05 19.37
C HIS A 62 3.54 20.37 19.37
N ASN A 63 2.62 20.52 20.34
CA ASN A 63 1.79 21.71 20.51
C ASN A 63 1.02 22.14 19.25
N GLY A 64 0.68 21.19 18.37
CA GLY A 64 -0.04 21.45 17.12
C GLY A 64 0.74 22.24 16.06
N LYS A 65 2.05 22.43 16.23
CA LYS A 65 2.89 23.15 15.27
C LYS A 65 3.55 22.18 14.30
N PHE A 66 3.45 22.45 13.00
CA PHE A 66 4.12 21.73 11.94
C PHE A 66 4.41 22.65 10.76
N ASP A 67 5.40 22.28 9.96
CA ASP A 67 5.75 22.92 8.70
C ASP A 67 6.06 21.83 7.64
N ASP A 68 6.31 22.25 6.40
CA ASP A 68 6.60 21.32 5.30
C ASP A 68 7.86 20.49 5.55
N ALA A 69 8.86 21.05 6.22
CA ALA A 69 10.12 20.35 6.52
C ALA A 69 9.88 19.20 7.52
N LEU A 70 9.03 19.42 8.51
CA LEU A 70 8.61 18.42 9.49
C LEU A 70 7.71 17.37 8.85
N LEU A 71 6.72 17.77 8.05
CA LEU A 71 5.86 16.83 7.33
C LEU A 71 6.67 15.94 6.38
N ASN A 72 7.67 16.49 5.69
CA ASN A 72 8.60 15.72 4.87
C ASN A 72 9.39 14.66 5.68
N LYS A 73 9.72 14.92 6.96
CA LYS A 73 10.31 13.91 7.85
C LYS A 73 9.32 12.81 8.22
N VAL A 74 8.04 13.14 8.42
CA VAL A 74 6.99 12.13 8.62
C VAL A 74 6.83 11.27 7.34
N GLU A 75 6.89 11.88 6.16
CA GLU A 75 6.89 11.16 4.87
C GLU A 75 8.12 10.27 4.66
N MET A 76 9.24 10.48 5.38
CA MET A 76 10.36 9.54 5.32
C MET A 76 9.99 8.17 5.90
N ALA A 77 9.14 8.13 6.94
CA ALA A 77 8.64 6.88 7.50
C ALA A 77 7.79 6.09 6.50
N PHE A 78 7.08 6.79 5.61
CA PHE A 78 6.37 6.20 4.48
C PHE A 78 7.33 5.69 3.40
N ARG A 79 8.29 6.53 2.96
CA ARG A 79 9.25 6.21 1.89
C ARG A 79 10.19 5.05 2.24
N ALA A 80 10.46 4.83 3.53
CA ALA A 80 11.32 3.73 3.99
C ALA A 80 10.82 2.34 3.57
N TYR A 81 9.54 2.20 3.24
CA TYR A 81 8.94 0.94 2.78
C TYR A 81 8.98 0.76 1.26
N ASP A 82 9.50 1.74 0.50
CA ASP A 82 9.40 1.82 -0.96
C ASP A 82 7.99 1.39 -1.46
N PRO A 83 6.90 2.00 -0.98
CA PRO A 83 5.56 1.50 -1.24
C PRO A 83 5.17 1.69 -2.72
N CYS A 84 4.77 0.60 -3.41
CA CYS A 84 4.17 0.71 -4.74
C CYS A 84 2.65 0.71 -4.60
N PHE A 85 2.03 1.88 -4.42
CA PHE A 85 0.57 1.95 -4.32
C PHE A 85 -0.16 1.64 -5.62
N GLY A 86 0.38 1.99 -6.80
CA GLY A 86 -0.19 1.56 -8.07
C GLY A 86 -0.25 0.03 -8.19
N CYS A 87 0.75 -0.67 -7.65
CA CYS A 87 0.74 -2.12 -7.55
C CYS A 87 -0.28 -2.60 -6.48
N ALA A 88 -0.25 -2.00 -5.29
CA ALA A 88 -1.04 -2.44 -4.13
C ALA A 88 -2.56 -2.30 -4.32
N THR A 89 -3.00 -1.21 -4.96
CA THR A 89 -4.42 -0.94 -5.23
C THR A 89 -4.85 -1.42 -6.62
N HIS A 90 -3.91 -1.91 -7.43
CA HIS A 90 -4.12 -2.22 -8.85
C HIS A 90 -4.65 -1.02 -9.65
N TYR A 91 -4.41 0.20 -9.15
CA TYR A 91 -4.91 1.45 -9.72
C TYR A 91 -3.89 2.06 -10.68
N ALA A 92 -4.35 2.39 -11.89
CA ALA A 92 -3.51 2.96 -12.94
C ALA A 92 -3.20 4.46 -12.72
N VAL A 93 -2.00 4.84 -13.17
CA VAL A 93 -1.31 6.14 -13.14
C VAL A 93 -2.21 7.38 -13.24
N GLY A 94 -1.98 8.37 -12.37
CA GLY A 94 -2.41 9.78 -12.60
C GLY A 94 -2.86 10.55 -11.36
N GLN A 95 -3.27 9.87 -10.30
CA GLN A 95 -3.60 10.47 -9.01
C GLN A 95 -3.09 9.53 -7.93
N MET A 96 -2.17 9.97 -7.07
CA MET A 96 -1.82 9.25 -5.85
C MET A 96 -2.61 9.94 -4.75
N PRO A 97 -3.89 9.60 -4.48
CA PRO A 97 -4.72 10.33 -3.53
C PRO A 97 -4.20 10.13 -2.10
N LEU A 98 -3.17 10.88 -1.74
CA LEU A 98 -2.63 10.91 -0.39
C LEU A 98 -3.37 12.01 0.34
N THR A 99 -4.36 11.60 1.13
CA THR A 99 -5.06 12.50 2.02
C THR A 99 -4.42 12.43 3.40
N ILE A 100 -3.84 13.54 3.85
CA ILE A 100 -3.32 13.70 5.21
C ILE A 100 -4.35 14.49 5.99
N GLU A 101 -4.96 13.86 7.00
CA GLU A 101 -5.87 14.51 7.94
C GLU A 101 -5.18 14.65 9.29
N ILE A 102 -5.08 15.89 9.76
CA ILE A 102 -4.48 16.23 11.05
C ILE A 102 -5.61 16.44 12.05
N PHE A 103 -5.56 15.75 13.18
CA PHE A 103 -6.57 15.80 14.22
C PHE A 103 -6.04 16.46 15.49
N ASN A 104 -6.87 17.25 16.18
CA ASN A 104 -6.58 17.72 17.54
C ASN A 104 -6.85 16.62 18.59
N SER A 105 -6.57 16.92 19.86
CA SER A 105 -6.83 16.03 21.00
C SER A 105 -8.29 15.58 21.15
N GLN A 106 -9.25 16.33 20.60
CA GLN A 106 -10.68 16.04 20.60
C GLN A 106 -11.12 15.23 19.36
N LYS A 107 -10.18 14.73 18.55
CA LYS A 107 -10.43 14.02 17.28
C LYS A 107 -11.15 14.87 16.22
N GLN A 108 -11.03 16.19 16.30
CA GLN A 108 -11.54 17.08 15.26
C GLN A 108 -10.44 17.34 14.23
N VAL A 109 -10.80 17.32 12.94
CA VAL A 109 -9.88 17.64 11.85
C VAL A 109 -9.50 19.12 11.94
N ILE A 110 -8.23 19.42 12.17
CA ILE A 110 -7.71 20.79 12.17
C ILE A 110 -7.17 21.21 10.81
N GLN A 111 -6.67 20.25 10.01
CA GLN A 111 -6.17 20.53 8.67
C GLN A 111 -6.22 19.26 7.81
N LYS A 112 -6.51 19.45 6.52
CA LYS A 112 -6.52 18.41 5.50
C LYS A 112 -5.60 18.81 4.35
N LEU A 113 -4.68 17.94 3.98
CA LEU A 113 -3.79 18.11 2.83
C LEU A 113 -4.08 16.99 1.84
N GLN A 114 -4.20 17.31 0.55
CA GLN A 114 -4.33 16.34 -0.53
C GLN A 114 -3.15 16.48 -1.48
N ARG A 115 -2.52 15.36 -1.82
CA ARG A 115 -1.56 15.21 -2.92
C ARG A 115 -2.01 14.09 -3.84
#